data_AF-W6PS29-F1
#
_entry.id   AF-W6PS29-F1
#
_cell.length_a   1.000
_cell.length_b   1.000
_cell.length_c   1.000
_cell.angle_alpha   90.00
_cell.angle_beta   90.00
_cell.angle_gamma   90.00
#
_symmetry.space_group_name_H-M   'P 1'
#
loop_
_entity.id
_entity.type
_entity.pdbx_description
1 polymer ?
#
loop_
_entity_poly.entity_id
_entity_poly.type
_entity_poly.pdbx_seq_one_letter_code
_entity_poly.pdbx_strand_id
1 'polypeptide(L)'
;MTSNLQHANSTLPDEIQHIRSPATRDDRCDDCPPSLSVGSKLCSSFSLRCSLDPNPETKDPFGRLPWFGLEELLLHLPDLPTLHQLCQASPAVSDYLNHKIGFFPKLVERIIDQWDHERGLSEDTRVFFRTLVYLWWKEESVASGIPSDDNPLPVSFHDELVYSINIAREGFSEPIKVGCIRLPHSTPPKILRYLLSLTSRIRGDAHAFFHDAMTLCLSADIQKLENRKSPWPKNGTRPPGIPVHIGTREGGYPPTWLEEQRLMQAFLKPYIFSVLRRIVCEKRLLNTNSPPPGTKFPHTLMYLQGNLLIDFWRTFACYGWMRTEPIEQLETVLSWMHENKSRKRAANFTICCPKFTSLSDCQRSRGLDNLQHIHLPGCFFAQNCSAVPQSGVKIAGFRGEFQRFGVSFWDNERMLWLGLALPRMDRYLERKDLAFRWSSLLLSANRDATKSTGKTNGLRFRNKTKPISIGNKVLTHGTSEVCKAIS
;
A
#
# COMPACT_ATOMS: atom_id res chain seq x y z
N MET A 1 -49.36 -43.83 26.12
CA MET A 1 -48.75 -44.38 24.88
C MET A 1 -47.24 -44.28 25.05
N THR A 2 -46.65 -45.41 25.38
CA THR A 2 -45.25 -45.65 25.77
C THR A 2 -44.77 -46.84 24.96
N SER A 3 -43.63 -46.71 24.26
CA SER A 3 -42.67 -47.76 23.86
C SER A 3 -41.84 -47.22 22.68
N ASN A 4 -40.63 -47.65 22.36
CA ASN A 4 -39.55 -48.33 23.05
C ASN A 4 -38.33 -48.13 22.14
N LEU A 5 -37.18 -47.85 22.73
CA LEU A 5 -35.87 -47.86 22.09
C LEU A 5 -35.27 -49.26 22.25
N GLN A 6 -34.97 -49.98 21.16
CA GLN A 6 -34.03 -51.09 21.19
C GLN A 6 -33.23 -51.23 19.88
N HIS A 7 -31.90 -51.11 20.06
CA HIS A 7 -30.78 -51.85 19.49
C HIS A 7 -30.81 -52.43 18.06
N ALA A 8 -29.79 -52.05 17.30
CA ALA A 8 -29.13 -52.96 16.35
C ALA A 8 -27.60 -52.86 16.52
N ASN A 9 -27.01 -53.98 16.94
CA ASN A 9 -25.57 -54.25 16.91
C ASN A 9 -25.15 -54.63 15.48
N SER A 10 -23.97 -54.19 15.05
CA SER A 10 -23.26 -54.82 13.94
C SER A 10 -21.78 -54.95 14.29
N THR A 11 -21.38 -56.21 14.40
CA THR A 11 -20.04 -56.74 14.64
C THR A 11 -19.21 -56.71 13.35
N LEU A 12 -17.95 -56.28 13.45
CA LEU A 12 -16.89 -56.55 12.47
C LEU A 12 -15.65 -57.01 13.24
N PRO A 13 -14.85 -57.94 12.70
CA PRO A 13 -13.85 -58.66 13.46
C PRO A 13 -12.48 -57.97 13.50
N ASP A 14 -11.73 -58.47 14.47
CA ASP A 14 -10.39 -58.12 14.88
C ASP A 14 -9.31 -58.08 13.78
N GLU A 15 -8.28 -57.30 14.14
CA GLU A 15 -6.85 -57.65 14.15
C GLU A 15 -6.00 -56.74 13.27
N ILE A 16 -5.19 -55.88 13.89
CA ILE A 16 -3.78 -55.64 13.55
C ILE A 16 -3.10 -54.98 14.75
N GLN A 17 -2.03 -55.62 15.17
CA GLN A 17 -1.24 -55.34 16.36
C GLN A 17 -0.42 -54.05 16.26
N HIS A 18 -0.18 -53.50 17.45
CA HIS A 18 0.70 -52.39 17.78
C HIS A 18 2.08 -52.40 17.10
N ILE A 19 2.44 -51.26 16.48
CA ILE A 19 3.82 -50.75 16.52
C ILE A 19 3.76 -49.24 16.79
N ARG A 20 4.18 -48.86 18.01
CA ARG A 20 4.54 -47.49 18.39
C ARG A 20 5.93 -47.19 17.82
N SER A 21 6.06 -46.09 17.07
CA SER A 21 7.33 -45.41 16.85
C SER A 21 7.13 -43.88 16.94
N PRO A 22 8.00 -43.16 17.68
CA PRO A 22 7.94 -41.71 17.78
C PRO A 22 8.72 -41.07 16.62
N ALA A 23 8.06 -40.21 15.85
CA ALA A 23 8.74 -39.38 14.85
C ALA A 23 9.16 -38.05 15.48
N THR A 24 10.37 -38.00 16.04
CA THR A 24 11.16 -36.77 16.13
C THR A 24 11.65 -36.43 14.73
N ARG A 25 11.09 -35.37 14.12
CA ARG A 25 11.66 -34.75 12.92
C ARG A 25 12.40 -33.49 13.34
N ASP A 26 13.72 -33.66 13.46
CA ASP A 26 14.70 -32.57 13.38
C ASP A 26 14.83 -32.19 11.90
N ASP A 27 14.31 -31.03 11.51
CA ASP A 27 14.66 -30.38 10.23
C ASP A 27 15.94 -29.58 10.43
N ARG A 28 17.09 -30.20 10.14
CA ARG A 28 18.33 -29.49 9.82
C ARG A 28 18.37 -29.26 8.32
N CYS A 29 18.24 -28.00 7.92
CA CYS A 29 18.43 -27.58 6.54
C CYS A 29 19.94 -27.31 6.36
N ASP A 30 20.61 -28.22 5.68
CA ASP A 30 22.03 -28.12 5.34
C ASP A 30 22.28 -27.12 4.19
N ASP A 31 23.47 -26.53 4.26
CA ASP A 31 23.97 -25.40 3.49
C ASP A 31 23.98 -25.61 1.97
N CYS A 32 23.40 -24.65 1.23
CA CYS A 32 23.71 -24.43 -0.19
C CYS A 32 24.61 -23.18 -0.33
N PRO A 33 25.70 -23.24 -1.11
CA PRO A 33 26.59 -22.11 -1.30
C PRO A 33 25.92 -21.03 -2.19
N PRO A 34 26.21 -19.74 -1.97
CA PRO A 34 25.58 -18.66 -2.73
C PRO A 34 26.13 -18.64 -4.16
N SER A 35 25.24 -18.78 -5.14
CA SER A 35 25.57 -18.51 -6.54
C SER A 35 25.85 -17.02 -6.72
N LEU A 36 27.05 -16.71 -7.21
CA LEU A 36 27.50 -15.34 -7.48
C LEU A 36 26.63 -14.68 -8.56
N SER A 37 25.97 -13.57 -8.20
CA SER A 37 25.12 -12.80 -9.10
C SER A 37 25.95 -11.91 -10.04
N VAL A 38 26.02 -12.28 -11.32
CA VAL A 38 26.66 -11.50 -12.41
C VAL A 38 25.84 -10.24 -12.80
N GLY A 39 24.64 -10.06 -12.25
CA GLY A 39 23.69 -9.01 -12.66
C GLY A 39 23.87 -7.60 -12.08
N SER A 40 24.90 -7.31 -11.28
CA SER A 40 25.04 -5.96 -10.65
C SER A 40 25.77 -4.93 -11.51
N LYS A 41 26.51 -5.35 -12.54
CA LYS A 41 27.32 -4.43 -13.37
C LYS A 41 26.56 -3.73 -14.50
N LEU A 42 25.36 -4.18 -14.87
CA LEU A 42 24.61 -3.60 -16.00
C LEU A 42 23.82 -2.33 -15.66
N CYS A 43 23.49 -2.11 -14.38
CA CYS A 43 22.60 -1.02 -13.98
C CYS A 43 23.34 0.34 -13.81
N SER A 44 24.62 0.31 -13.39
CA SER A 44 25.43 1.54 -13.28
C SER A 44 25.99 2.00 -14.62
N SER A 45 26.33 1.08 -15.53
CA SER A 45 26.84 1.42 -16.87
C SER A 45 25.78 2.05 -17.77
N PHE A 46 24.50 1.72 -17.58
CA PHE A 46 23.40 2.28 -18.36
C PHE A 46 23.16 3.75 -17.99
N SER A 47 23.13 4.07 -16.69
CA SER A 47 22.95 5.45 -16.21
C SER A 47 24.09 6.38 -16.62
N LEU A 48 25.34 5.88 -16.68
CA LEU A 48 26.50 6.69 -17.10
C LEU A 48 26.52 6.96 -18.61
N ARG A 49 26.04 6.02 -19.44
CA ARG A 49 25.92 6.17 -20.91
C ARG A 49 24.69 6.97 -21.35
N CYS A 50 23.72 7.19 -20.48
CA CYS A 50 22.58 8.09 -20.71
C CYS A 50 22.89 9.56 -20.37
N SER A 51 24.15 9.90 -20.07
CA SER A 51 24.59 11.29 -20.02
C SER A 51 24.55 11.86 -21.44
N LEU A 52 23.43 12.51 -21.76
CA LEU A 52 23.10 13.06 -23.07
C LEU A 52 24.21 13.99 -23.57
N ASP A 53 24.81 13.61 -24.68
CA ASP A 53 25.59 14.47 -25.56
C ASP A 53 24.69 15.64 -26.02
N PRO A 54 25.09 16.92 -25.96
CA PRO A 54 24.21 18.07 -26.19
C PRO A 54 23.91 18.33 -27.67
N ASN A 55 23.87 17.28 -28.51
CA ASN A 55 23.62 17.40 -29.93
C ASN A 55 22.10 17.36 -30.20
N PRO A 56 21.47 18.43 -30.71
CA PRO A 56 20.01 18.60 -30.74
C PRO A 56 19.26 17.74 -31.78
N GLU A 57 19.91 16.76 -32.42
CA GLU A 57 19.30 15.87 -33.41
C GLU A 57 19.11 14.42 -32.93
N THR A 58 19.09 14.17 -31.62
CA THR A 58 18.65 12.87 -31.10
C THR A 58 17.15 12.69 -31.32
N LYS A 59 16.77 12.27 -32.53
CA LYS A 59 15.42 11.83 -32.87
C LYS A 59 14.98 10.77 -31.87
N ASP A 60 13.79 10.92 -31.30
CA ASP A 60 13.16 9.96 -30.40
C ASP A 60 13.32 8.53 -30.95
N PRO A 61 14.05 7.63 -30.26
CA PRO A 61 14.35 6.30 -30.76
C PRO A 61 13.09 5.46 -30.96
N PHE A 62 12.04 5.70 -30.15
CA PHE A 62 10.77 4.98 -30.27
C PHE A 62 9.99 5.42 -31.51
N GLY A 63 10.19 6.66 -31.99
CA GLY A 63 9.57 7.15 -33.22
C GLY A 63 10.06 6.45 -34.49
N ARG A 64 11.15 5.67 -34.41
CA ARG A 64 11.67 4.86 -35.53
C ARG A 64 11.14 3.43 -35.54
N LEU A 65 10.52 2.98 -34.44
CA LEU A 65 10.00 1.63 -34.36
C LEU A 65 8.70 1.53 -35.17
N PRO A 66 8.50 0.43 -35.91
CA PRO A 66 7.19 0.15 -36.46
C PRO A 66 6.18 -0.03 -35.31
N TRP A 67 4.91 0.29 -35.56
CA TRP A 67 3.89 0.32 -34.51
C TRP A 67 3.77 -0.99 -33.73
N PHE A 68 3.92 -2.16 -34.38
CA PHE A 68 3.87 -3.46 -33.71
C PHE A 68 5.08 -3.72 -32.80
N GLY A 69 6.27 -3.22 -33.17
CA GLY A 69 7.46 -3.33 -32.33
C GLY A 69 7.36 -2.43 -31.10
N LEU A 70 6.73 -1.25 -31.26
CA LEU A 70 6.40 -0.38 -30.14
C LEU A 70 5.37 -1.02 -29.21
N GLU A 71 4.28 -1.60 -29.75
CA GLU A 71 3.27 -2.30 -28.94
C GLU A 71 3.90 -3.43 -28.12
N GLU A 72 4.73 -4.26 -28.74
CA GLU A 72 5.41 -5.37 -28.07
C GLU A 72 6.28 -4.88 -26.91
N LEU A 73 7.09 -3.84 -27.14
CA LEU A 73 7.93 -3.24 -26.10
C LEU A 73 7.08 -2.71 -24.94
N LEU A 74 5.99 -2.00 -25.24
CA LEU A 74 5.10 -1.43 -24.23
C LEU A 74 4.42 -2.53 -23.40
N LEU A 75 3.98 -3.62 -24.03
CA LEU A 75 3.34 -4.75 -23.34
C LEU A 75 4.29 -5.51 -22.38
N HIS A 76 5.60 -5.34 -22.56
CA HIS A 76 6.64 -5.90 -21.69
C HIS A 76 7.08 -4.98 -20.55
N LEU A 77 6.47 -3.80 -20.43
CA LEU A 77 6.77 -2.91 -19.30
C LEU A 77 6.33 -3.53 -17.97
N PRO A 78 7.13 -3.35 -16.91
CA PRO A 78 6.90 -4.03 -15.63
C PRO A 78 5.81 -3.36 -14.78
N ASP A 79 5.66 -2.03 -14.86
CA ASP A 79 4.77 -1.28 -13.98
C ASP A 79 4.32 0.07 -14.57
N LEU A 80 3.27 0.65 -13.97
CA LEU A 80 2.72 1.94 -14.39
C LEU A 80 3.70 3.12 -14.21
N PRO A 81 4.50 3.20 -13.13
CA PRO A 81 5.53 4.24 -13.01
C PRO A 81 6.59 4.23 -14.11
N THR A 82 6.96 3.05 -14.62
CA THR A 82 7.89 2.92 -15.76
C THR A 82 7.22 3.40 -17.03
N LEU A 83 5.95 3.03 -17.27
CA LEU A 83 5.17 3.55 -18.38
C LEU A 83 5.03 5.08 -18.32
N HIS A 84 4.81 5.64 -17.13
CA HIS A 84 4.73 7.09 -16.92
C HIS A 84 6.05 7.79 -17.32
N GLN A 85 7.19 7.29 -16.84
CA GLN A 85 8.50 7.83 -17.18
C GLN A 85 8.77 7.73 -18.68
N LEU A 86 8.39 6.61 -19.30
CA LEU A 86 8.54 6.44 -20.75
C LEU A 86 7.69 7.45 -21.54
N CYS A 87 6.45 7.70 -21.12
CA CYS A 87 5.60 8.73 -21.74
C CYS A 87 6.17 10.15 -21.58
N GLN A 88 6.90 10.41 -20.49
CA GLN A 88 7.57 11.70 -20.29
C GLN A 88 8.86 11.82 -21.12
N ALA A 89 9.58 10.72 -21.30
CA ALA A 89 10.85 10.68 -22.01
C ALA A 89 10.68 10.59 -23.55
N SER A 90 9.59 10.02 -24.04
CA SER A 90 9.33 9.79 -25.46
C SER A 90 7.99 10.40 -25.91
N PRO A 91 8.02 11.53 -26.64
CA PRO A 91 6.84 12.07 -27.31
C PRO A 91 6.17 11.06 -28.24
N ALA A 92 6.94 10.23 -28.96
CA ALA A 92 6.39 9.23 -29.87
C ALA A 92 5.53 8.18 -29.15
N VAL A 93 5.98 7.69 -27.98
CA VAL A 93 5.19 6.80 -27.12
C VAL A 93 3.92 7.51 -26.65
N SER A 94 4.06 8.74 -26.15
CA SER A 94 2.94 9.52 -25.63
C SER A 94 1.88 9.79 -26.70
N ASP A 95 2.28 10.12 -27.92
CA ASP A 95 1.40 10.36 -29.05
C ASP A 95 0.74 9.06 -29.51
N TYR A 96 1.51 7.98 -29.62
CA TYR A 96 0.98 6.67 -29.98
C TYR A 96 -0.16 6.23 -29.03
N LEU A 97 0.03 6.38 -27.72
CA LEU A 97 -0.99 6.03 -26.71
C LEU A 97 -2.25 6.92 -26.77
N ASN A 98 -2.17 8.13 -27.30
CA ASN A 98 -3.36 8.98 -27.46
C ASN A 98 -4.20 8.62 -28.67
N HIS A 99 -3.52 8.29 -29.77
CA HIS A 99 -4.17 8.17 -31.08
C HIS A 99 -4.59 6.72 -31.38
N LYS A 100 -3.91 5.72 -30.79
CA LYS A 100 -4.30 4.31 -30.93
C LYS A 100 -5.46 3.97 -30.00
N ILE A 101 -6.69 4.07 -30.54
CA ILE A 101 -7.94 3.78 -29.84
C ILE A 101 -7.88 2.38 -29.20
N GLY A 102 -8.28 2.29 -27.92
CA GLY A 102 -8.37 1.04 -27.16
C GLY A 102 -7.04 0.43 -26.68
N PHE A 103 -5.89 0.84 -27.23
CA PHE A 103 -4.61 0.25 -26.85
C PHE A 103 -4.14 0.70 -25.47
N PHE A 104 -4.28 1.97 -25.12
CA PHE A 104 -3.82 2.48 -23.82
C PHE A 104 -4.57 1.85 -22.62
N PRO A 105 -5.92 1.74 -22.62
CA PRO A 105 -6.62 0.99 -21.57
C PRO A 105 -6.18 -0.48 -21.50
N LYS A 106 -6.03 -1.16 -22.64
CA LYS A 106 -5.52 -2.54 -22.72
C LYS A 106 -4.13 -2.69 -22.10
N LEU A 107 -3.23 -1.74 -22.38
CA LEU A 107 -1.88 -1.72 -21.83
C LEU A 107 -1.90 -1.52 -20.30
N VAL A 108 -2.69 -0.56 -19.81
CA VAL A 108 -2.86 -0.32 -18.37
C VAL A 108 -3.39 -1.57 -17.69
N GLU A 109 -4.45 -2.18 -18.24
CA GLU A 109 -5.02 -3.44 -17.75
C GLU A 109 -3.99 -4.56 -17.71
N ARG A 110 -3.21 -4.72 -18.79
CA ARG A 110 -2.14 -5.72 -18.85
C ARG A 110 -1.14 -5.53 -17.71
N ILE A 111 -0.67 -4.30 -17.48
CA ILE A 111 0.30 -4.00 -16.43
C ILE A 111 -0.29 -4.23 -15.04
N ILE A 112 -1.50 -3.76 -14.76
CA ILE A 112 -2.09 -3.92 -13.42
C ILE A 112 -2.48 -5.37 -13.15
N ASP A 113 -2.92 -6.15 -14.16
CA ASP A 113 -3.30 -7.56 -14.03
C ASP A 113 -2.14 -8.56 -14.14
N GLN A 114 -0.90 -8.11 -14.38
CA GLN A 114 0.27 -9.00 -14.37
C GLN A 114 0.43 -9.62 -12.97
N TRP A 115 -0.07 -10.84 -12.78
CA TRP A 115 -0.03 -11.49 -11.47
C TRP A 115 1.24 -12.31 -11.21
N ASP A 116 2.22 -12.20 -12.09
CA ASP A 116 3.51 -12.86 -11.92
C ASP A 116 4.18 -12.31 -10.64
N HIS A 117 4.45 -13.22 -9.71
CA HIS A 117 4.25 -13.09 -8.25
C HIS A 117 4.96 -11.95 -7.49
N GLU A 118 5.65 -11.03 -8.15
CA GLU A 118 6.37 -9.89 -7.55
C GLU A 118 6.37 -8.63 -8.45
N ARG A 119 5.65 -8.64 -9.58
CA ARG A 119 5.65 -7.53 -10.57
C ARG A 119 4.30 -6.80 -10.71
N GLY A 120 3.23 -7.36 -10.17
CA GLY A 120 1.86 -6.81 -10.28
C GLY A 120 1.43 -5.88 -9.17
N LEU A 121 0.18 -5.43 -9.25
CA LEU A 121 -0.51 -4.77 -8.14
C LEU A 121 -1.39 -5.76 -7.38
N SER A 122 -1.51 -5.59 -6.07
CA SER A 122 -2.48 -6.36 -5.30
C SER A 122 -3.90 -6.02 -5.75
N GLU A 123 -4.84 -6.94 -5.57
CA GLU A 123 -6.21 -6.78 -6.05
C GLU A 123 -6.87 -5.50 -5.54
N ASP A 124 -6.79 -5.21 -4.24
CA ASP A 124 -7.37 -4.01 -3.67
C ASP A 124 -6.72 -2.73 -4.25
N THR A 125 -5.41 -2.75 -4.54
CA THR A 125 -4.73 -1.62 -5.21
C THR A 125 -5.24 -1.43 -6.65
N ARG A 126 -5.47 -2.52 -7.39
CA ARG A 126 -6.07 -2.47 -8.74
C ARG A 126 -7.48 -1.89 -8.69
N VAL A 127 -8.31 -2.37 -7.76
CA VAL A 127 -9.69 -1.89 -7.54
C VAL A 127 -9.70 -0.39 -7.27
N PHE A 128 -8.80 0.09 -6.41
CA PHE A 128 -8.64 1.51 -6.11
C PHE A 128 -8.27 2.34 -7.34
N PHE A 129 -7.31 1.88 -8.14
CA PHE A 129 -6.91 2.57 -9.36
C PHE A 129 -8.02 2.60 -10.42
N ARG A 130 -8.69 1.47 -10.69
CA ARG A 130 -9.82 1.44 -11.64
C ARG A 130 -10.95 2.35 -11.18
N THR A 131 -11.27 2.32 -9.88
CA THR A 131 -12.28 3.21 -9.30
C THR A 131 -11.96 4.68 -9.53
N LEU A 132 -10.70 5.10 -9.28
CA LEU A 132 -10.29 6.47 -9.54
C LEU A 132 -10.44 6.86 -11.01
N VAL A 133 -10.09 5.96 -11.94
CA VAL A 133 -10.31 6.17 -13.38
C VAL A 133 -11.80 6.40 -13.68
N TYR A 134 -12.70 5.56 -13.18
CA TYR A 134 -14.14 5.70 -13.42
C TYR A 134 -14.71 7.00 -12.84
N LEU A 135 -14.26 7.37 -11.64
CA LEU A 135 -14.63 8.62 -10.99
C LEU A 135 -14.16 9.85 -11.79
N TRP A 136 -12.89 9.89 -12.21
CA TRP A 136 -12.38 11.00 -13.02
C TRP A 136 -13.00 11.04 -14.42
N TRP A 137 -13.25 9.89 -15.03
CA TRP A 137 -13.92 9.81 -16.33
C TRP A 137 -15.35 10.38 -16.23
N LYS A 138 -16.11 10.03 -15.18
CA LYS A 138 -17.46 10.61 -14.96
C LYS A 138 -17.39 12.14 -14.85
N GLU A 139 -16.42 12.63 -14.10
CA GLU A 139 -16.20 14.06 -13.90
C GLU A 139 -15.82 14.80 -15.20
N GLU A 140 -14.95 14.22 -16.02
CA GLU A 140 -14.55 14.80 -17.32
C GLU A 140 -15.68 14.77 -18.34
N SER A 141 -16.48 13.71 -18.35
CA SER A 141 -17.60 13.54 -19.28
C SER A 141 -18.65 14.63 -19.07
N VAL A 142 -18.98 14.94 -17.82
CA VAL A 142 -19.88 16.06 -17.48
C VAL A 142 -19.25 17.41 -17.84
N ALA A 143 -17.94 17.57 -17.63
CA ALA A 143 -17.26 18.84 -17.94
C ALA A 143 -17.10 19.11 -19.44
N SER A 144 -16.99 18.06 -20.26
CA SER A 144 -16.82 18.15 -21.71
C SER A 144 -18.12 18.01 -22.51
N GLY A 145 -19.20 17.52 -21.88
CA GLY A 145 -20.46 17.19 -22.54
C GLY A 145 -20.40 15.90 -23.38
N ILE A 146 -19.29 15.16 -23.33
CA ILE A 146 -19.14 13.88 -24.05
C ILE A 146 -19.75 12.77 -23.18
N PRO A 147 -20.69 11.96 -23.71
CA PRO A 147 -21.27 10.83 -22.99
C PRO A 147 -20.21 9.82 -22.52
N SER A 148 -20.48 9.16 -21.39
CA SER A 148 -19.60 8.16 -20.77
C SER A 148 -20.30 6.81 -20.71
N ASP A 149 -20.92 6.39 -21.80
CA ASP A 149 -21.88 5.28 -21.80
C ASP A 149 -21.25 3.94 -21.38
N ASP A 150 -19.96 3.76 -21.68
CA ASP A 150 -19.19 2.58 -21.28
C ASP A 150 -18.63 2.66 -19.85
N ASN A 151 -18.77 3.80 -19.15
CA ASN A 151 -18.27 3.96 -17.80
C ASN A 151 -19.16 3.16 -16.83
N PRO A 152 -18.61 2.16 -16.10
CA PRO A 152 -19.41 1.30 -15.23
C PRO A 152 -19.87 1.96 -13.94
N LEU A 153 -19.53 3.23 -13.70
CA LEU A 153 -19.96 3.94 -12.51
C LEU A 153 -21.48 4.19 -12.56
N PRO A 154 -22.25 3.70 -11.57
CA PRO A 154 -23.69 3.86 -11.56
C PRO A 154 -24.09 5.32 -11.28
N VAL A 155 -25.38 5.61 -11.45
CA VAL A 155 -25.91 6.96 -11.26
C VAL A 155 -26.08 7.31 -9.78
N SER A 156 -26.35 6.32 -8.92
CA SER A 156 -26.58 6.52 -7.48
C SER A 156 -25.32 6.27 -6.67
N PHE A 157 -25.08 7.10 -5.65
CA PHE A 157 -24.02 6.86 -4.66
C PHE A 157 -24.33 5.65 -3.76
N HIS A 158 -25.61 5.38 -3.53
CA HIS A 158 -26.06 4.25 -2.71
C HIS A 158 -26.11 2.92 -3.47
N ASP A 159 -25.67 2.94 -4.73
CA ASP A 159 -25.54 1.72 -5.52
C ASP A 159 -24.50 0.79 -4.89
N GLU A 160 -24.84 -0.49 -4.88
CA GLU A 160 -24.05 -1.55 -4.29
C GLU A 160 -22.64 -1.67 -4.92
N LEU A 161 -22.48 -1.33 -6.20
CA LEU A 161 -21.19 -1.30 -6.90
C LEU A 161 -20.26 -0.19 -6.36
N VAL A 162 -20.82 0.97 -5.98
CA VAL A 162 -20.08 2.12 -5.43
C VAL A 162 -19.79 1.90 -3.96
N TYR A 163 -20.76 1.36 -3.23
CA TYR A 163 -20.56 1.01 -1.82
C TYR A 163 -19.36 0.06 -1.65
N SER A 164 -19.24 -0.92 -2.54
CA SER A 164 -18.23 -1.98 -2.50
C SER A 164 -16.83 -1.55 -2.92
N ILE A 165 -16.65 -0.34 -3.47
CA ILE A 165 -15.33 0.32 -3.61
C ILE A 165 -14.55 0.26 -2.28
N ASN A 166 -15.29 0.31 -1.18
CA ASN A 166 -14.74 0.59 0.12
C ASN A 166 -14.48 -0.67 0.96
N ILE A 167 -14.88 -1.85 0.48
CA ILE A 167 -14.72 -3.13 1.19
C ILE A 167 -13.45 -3.82 0.67
N ALA A 168 -12.51 -4.16 1.55
CA ALA A 168 -11.40 -5.06 1.19
C ALA A 168 -11.94 -6.47 0.87
N ARG A 169 -11.29 -7.22 -0.03
CA ARG A 169 -11.83 -8.53 -0.51
C ARG A 169 -12.19 -9.52 0.61
N GLU A 170 -11.54 -9.44 1.76
CA GLU A 170 -11.57 -10.45 2.84
C GLU A 170 -12.89 -10.54 3.65
N GLY A 171 -14.05 -10.23 3.08
CA GLY A 171 -15.32 -10.35 3.81
C GLY A 171 -16.57 -10.57 2.97
N PHE A 172 -16.52 -10.36 1.65
CA PHE A 172 -17.70 -10.40 0.78
C PHE A 172 -17.31 -10.86 -0.63
N SER A 173 -17.81 -12.03 -1.06
CA SER A 173 -17.68 -12.53 -2.43
C SER A 173 -18.66 -11.85 -3.39
N GLU A 174 -19.72 -11.28 -2.84
CA GLU A 174 -20.77 -10.55 -3.54
C GLU A 174 -21.08 -9.29 -2.75
N PRO A 175 -21.30 -8.16 -3.42
CA PRO A 175 -21.39 -7.92 -4.87
C PRO A 175 -20.02 -7.72 -5.57
N ILE A 176 -20.04 -7.68 -6.91
CA ILE A 176 -18.87 -7.25 -7.70
C ILE A 176 -18.55 -5.78 -7.38
N LYS A 177 -17.29 -5.46 -7.06
CA LYS A 177 -16.85 -4.07 -6.86
C LYS A 177 -16.73 -3.37 -8.22
N VAL A 178 -17.05 -2.09 -8.32
CA VAL A 178 -16.86 -1.35 -9.60
C VAL A 178 -15.42 -1.44 -10.11
N GLY A 179 -14.43 -1.42 -9.20
CA GLY A 179 -13.02 -1.58 -9.55
C GLY A 179 -12.58 -3.00 -9.94
N CYS A 180 -13.47 -3.98 -9.89
CA CYS A 180 -13.24 -5.31 -10.47
C CYS A 180 -13.56 -5.36 -11.97
N ILE A 181 -14.36 -4.41 -12.47
CA ILE A 181 -14.66 -4.28 -13.89
C ILE A 181 -13.42 -3.73 -14.59
N ARG A 182 -12.97 -4.39 -15.67
CA ARG A 182 -11.82 -3.95 -16.47
C ARG A 182 -12.11 -2.66 -17.22
N LEU A 183 -11.07 -1.85 -17.43
CA LEU A 183 -11.14 -0.59 -18.16
C LEU A 183 -11.66 -0.82 -19.59
N PRO A 184 -12.78 -0.17 -19.98
CA PRO A 184 -13.28 -0.21 -21.35
C PRO A 184 -12.29 0.35 -22.36
N HIS A 185 -12.36 -0.11 -23.62
CA HIS A 185 -11.53 0.42 -24.71
C HIS A 185 -11.74 1.92 -24.98
N SER A 186 -12.90 2.45 -24.61
CA SER A 186 -13.28 3.86 -24.72
C SER A 186 -12.77 4.73 -23.56
N THR A 187 -12.06 4.16 -22.58
CA THR A 187 -11.51 4.93 -21.45
C THR A 187 -10.59 6.05 -21.98
N PRO A 188 -10.84 7.33 -21.64
CA PRO A 188 -10.10 8.43 -22.25
C PRO A 188 -8.59 8.41 -21.92
N PRO A 189 -7.69 8.58 -22.91
CA PRO A 189 -6.24 8.61 -22.69
C PRO A 189 -5.77 9.63 -21.65
N LYS A 190 -6.45 10.77 -21.57
CA LYS A 190 -6.16 11.83 -20.59
C LYS A 190 -6.37 11.38 -19.15
N ILE A 191 -7.43 10.60 -18.89
CA ILE A 191 -7.68 10.00 -17.58
C ILE A 191 -6.60 8.98 -17.22
N LEU A 192 -6.17 8.17 -18.18
CA LEU A 192 -5.09 7.20 -17.97
C LEU A 192 -3.74 7.87 -17.68
N ARG A 193 -3.45 9.03 -18.27
CA ARG A 193 -2.27 9.82 -17.89
C ARG A 193 -2.33 10.33 -16.45
N TYR A 194 -3.51 10.72 -15.97
CA TYR A 194 -3.68 11.06 -14.55
C TYR A 194 -3.42 9.87 -13.66
N LEU A 195 -3.86 8.67 -14.07
CA LEU A 195 -3.53 7.44 -13.37
C LEU A 195 -2.02 7.22 -13.31
N LEU A 196 -1.31 7.27 -14.44
CA LEU A 196 0.15 7.09 -14.51
C LEU A 196 0.91 8.06 -13.58
N SER A 197 0.50 9.33 -13.59
CA SER A 197 1.05 10.37 -12.73
C SER A 197 0.77 10.10 -11.25
N LEU A 198 -0.47 9.74 -10.91
CA LEU A 198 -0.84 9.41 -9.53
C LEU A 198 -0.09 8.17 -9.04
N THR A 199 -0.04 7.09 -9.81
CA THR A 199 0.65 5.86 -9.40
C THR A 199 2.13 6.12 -9.12
N SER A 200 2.79 6.89 -9.98
CA SER A 200 4.19 7.29 -9.76
C SER A 200 4.35 8.10 -8.47
N ARG A 201 3.44 9.04 -8.21
CA ARG A 201 3.46 9.87 -7.00
C ARG A 201 3.20 9.06 -5.73
N ILE A 202 2.20 8.18 -5.75
CA ILE A 202 1.84 7.32 -4.61
C ILE A 202 2.99 6.38 -4.28
N ARG A 203 3.62 5.77 -5.28
CA ARG A 203 4.79 4.91 -5.08
C ARG A 203 5.97 5.70 -4.50
N GLY A 204 6.23 6.90 -5.01
CA GLY A 204 7.24 7.80 -4.46
C GLY A 204 6.98 8.18 -3.00
N ASP A 205 5.72 8.52 -2.65
CA ASP A 205 5.32 8.84 -1.27
C ASP A 205 5.44 7.60 -0.35
N ALA A 206 5.07 6.41 -0.85
CA ALA A 206 5.23 5.15 -0.13
C ALA A 206 6.69 4.84 0.19
N HIS A 207 7.61 5.00 -0.78
CA HIS A 207 9.04 4.77 -0.57
C HIS A 207 9.67 5.82 0.34
N ALA A 208 9.28 7.09 0.20
CA ALA A 208 9.74 8.15 1.11
C ALA A 208 9.35 7.85 2.57
N PHE A 209 8.08 7.48 2.81
CA PHE A 209 7.62 7.04 4.12
C PHE A 209 8.44 5.85 4.62
N PHE A 210 8.60 4.85 3.76
CA PHE A 210 9.31 3.61 4.11
C PHE A 210 10.73 3.91 4.57
N HIS A 211 11.48 4.72 3.83
CA HIS A 211 12.86 5.06 4.17
C HIS A 211 12.97 5.89 5.45
N ASP A 212 12.04 6.82 5.68
CA ASP A 212 11.98 7.57 6.94
C ASP A 212 11.75 6.62 8.12
N ALA A 213 10.76 5.73 8.02
CA ALA A 213 10.41 4.78 9.08
C ALA A 213 11.56 3.79 9.34
N MET A 214 12.21 3.28 8.30
CA MET A 214 13.38 2.42 8.44
C MET A 214 14.56 3.14 9.09
N THR A 215 14.82 4.39 8.71
CA THR A 215 15.88 5.21 9.33
C THR A 215 15.62 5.36 10.83
N LEU A 216 14.37 5.63 11.23
CA LEU A 216 13.98 5.72 12.63
C LEU A 216 14.19 4.39 13.37
N CYS A 217 13.73 3.27 12.80
CA CYS A 217 13.91 1.93 13.39
C CYS A 217 15.40 1.59 13.59
N LEU A 218 16.25 1.91 12.62
CA LEU A 218 17.67 1.62 12.68
C LEU A 218 18.42 2.52 13.66
N SER A 219 18.02 3.79 13.76
CA SER A 219 18.59 4.73 14.74
C SER A 219 18.26 4.36 16.19
N ALA A 220 17.21 3.56 16.42
CA ALA A 220 16.80 3.11 17.74
C ALA A 220 17.65 1.97 18.32
N ASP A 221 18.61 1.43 17.55
CA ASP A 221 19.55 0.36 17.94
C ASP A 221 18.88 -0.90 18.55
N ILE A 222 17.65 -1.20 18.13
CA ILE A 222 16.76 -2.26 18.66
C ILE A 222 17.41 -3.66 18.58
N GLN A 223 18.09 -3.91 17.47
CA GLN A 223 18.75 -5.17 17.15
C GLN A 223 19.98 -5.42 18.01
N LYS A 224 20.61 -4.35 18.51
CA LYS A 224 21.87 -4.40 19.27
C LYS A 224 21.59 -4.59 20.76
N LEU A 225 20.62 -5.40 21.16
CA LEU A 225 20.24 -5.44 22.57
C LEU A 225 20.05 -6.89 23.00
N GLU A 226 20.95 -7.37 23.83
CA GLU A 226 20.71 -8.55 24.66
C GLU A 226 20.23 -8.16 26.06
N ASN A 227 19.22 -8.88 26.55
CA ASN A 227 18.75 -8.80 27.92
C ASN A 227 19.84 -9.30 28.88
N ARG A 228 20.43 -8.40 29.67
CA ARG A 228 21.10 -8.82 30.92
C ARG A 228 20.03 -9.41 31.83
N LYS A 229 20.36 -10.49 32.55
CA LYS A 229 19.50 -11.07 33.62
C LYS A 229 19.01 -10.06 34.69
N SER A 230 19.44 -8.81 34.62
CA SER A 230 18.98 -7.67 35.41
C SER A 230 17.44 -7.55 35.42
N PRO A 231 16.83 -7.47 36.61
CA PRO A 231 15.39 -7.23 36.74
C PRO A 231 15.04 -5.84 36.21
N TRP A 232 13.85 -5.69 35.62
CA TRP A 232 13.34 -4.36 35.28
C TRP A 232 12.93 -3.69 36.59
N PRO A 233 13.49 -2.53 36.96
CA PRO A 233 13.17 -1.89 38.22
C PRO A 233 11.69 -1.51 38.27
N LYS A 234 11.01 -1.79 39.39
CA LYS A 234 9.55 -1.60 39.54
C LYS A 234 9.09 -0.16 39.24
N ASN A 235 9.95 0.83 39.55
CA ASN A 235 9.71 2.26 39.34
C ASN A 235 10.90 2.96 38.64
N GLY A 236 11.72 2.22 37.90
CA GLY A 236 12.99 2.74 37.40
C GLY A 236 13.04 2.87 35.88
N THR A 237 14.08 3.55 35.42
CA THR A 237 14.47 3.60 34.01
C THR A 237 14.80 2.21 33.49
N ARG A 238 14.55 2.01 32.20
CA ARG A 238 14.92 0.81 31.46
C ARG A 238 16.37 0.38 31.77
N PRO A 239 16.64 -0.91 32.00
CA PRO A 239 18.01 -1.41 32.17
C PRO A 239 18.89 -1.09 30.94
N PRO A 240 20.21 -0.91 31.10
CA PRO A 240 21.11 -0.81 29.94
C PRO A 240 21.16 -2.16 29.22
N GLY A 241 20.94 -2.16 27.91
CA GLY A 241 21.09 -3.34 27.06
C GLY A 241 22.52 -3.43 26.52
N ILE A 242 22.96 -4.62 26.10
CA ILE A 242 24.29 -4.79 25.49
C ILE A 242 24.17 -4.72 23.97
N PRO A 243 24.86 -3.79 23.31
CA PRO A 243 25.08 -3.75 21.86
C PRO A 243 25.47 -5.11 21.28
N VAL A 244 24.60 -5.72 20.47
CA VAL A 244 24.96 -6.84 19.58
C VAL A 244 25.39 -6.24 18.25
N HIS A 245 26.62 -6.51 17.81
CA HIS A 245 27.06 -6.16 16.47
C HIS A 245 26.36 -7.07 15.45
N ILE A 246 25.19 -6.65 14.97
CA ILE A 246 24.65 -7.21 13.73
C ILE A 246 25.43 -6.56 12.59
N GLY A 247 26.13 -7.38 11.81
CA GLY A 247 26.93 -6.93 10.68
C GLY A 247 26.13 -5.94 9.84
N THR A 248 26.70 -4.76 9.64
CA THR A 248 26.17 -3.75 8.72
C THR A 248 26.09 -4.40 7.35
N ARG A 249 24.91 -4.90 6.98
CA ARG A 249 24.65 -5.20 5.58
C ARG A 249 24.59 -3.86 4.88
N GLU A 250 25.70 -3.49 4.26
CA GLU A 250 25.81 -2.44 3.26
C GLU A 250 24.86 -2.79 2.11
N GLY A 251 23.62 -2.36 2.23
CA GLY A 251 22.59 -2.61 1.25
C GLY A 251 21.35 -1.89 1.69
N GLY A 252 20.91 -0.91 0.88
CA GLY A 252 19.63 -0.24 1.10
C GLY A 252 18.56 -1.30 1.37
N TYR A 253 17.64 -0.99 2.28
CA TYR A 253 16.56 -1.91 2.63
C TYR A 253 15.42 -1.64 1.66
N PRO A 254 15.24 -2.39 0.56
CA PRO A 254 14.04 -2.17 -0.24
C PRO A 254 12.81 -2.68 0.52
N PRO A 255 11.63 -2.10 0.27
CA PRO A 255 10.38 -2.70 0.72
C PRO A 255 10.20 -4.08 0.09
N THR A 256 9.54 -4.99 0.82
CA THR A 256 8.96 -6.17 0.16
C THR A 256 7.77 -5.74 -0.67
N TRP A 257 7.37 -6.56 -1.65
CA TRP A 257 6.20 -6.26 -2.47
C TRP A 257 4.94 -6.04 -1.61
N LEU A 258 4.73 -6.88 -0.59
CA LEU A 258 3.59 -6.78 0.33
C LEU A 258 3.58 -5.45 1.10
N GLU A 259 4.74 -5.01 1.59
CA GLU A 259 4.89 -3.75 2.31
C GLU A 259 4.59 -2.55 1.43
N GLU A 260 5.11 -2.55 0.21
CA GLU A 260 4.81 -1.49 -0.77
C GLU A 260 3.31 -1.45 -1.07
N GLN A 261 2.65 -2.58 -1.32
CA GLN A 261 1.21 -2.62 -1.59
C GLN A 261 0.39 -2.08 -0.41
N ARG A 262 0.71 -2.44 0.84
CA ARG A 262 0.04 -1.89 2.04
C ARG A 262 0.21 -0.37 2.13
N LEU A 263 1.42 0.13 1.89
CA LEU A 263 1.70 1.56 1.89
C LEU A 263 0.92 2.28 0.79
N MET A 264 0.97 1.77 -0.45
CA MET A 264 0.24 2.34 -1.57
C MET A 264 -1.27 2.42 -1.29
N GLN A 265 -1.86 1.36 -0.73
CA GLN A 265 -3.27 1.37 -0.33
C GLN A 265 -3.58 2.42 0.74
N ALA A 266 -2.77 2.51 1.79
CA ALA A 266 -2.93 3.51 2.84
C ALA A 266 -2.81 4.94 2.28
N PHE A 267 -1.89 5.17 1.35
CA PHE A 267 -1.76 6.44 0.64
C PHE A 267 -2.90 6.71 -0.34
N LEU A 268 -3.52 5.70 -0.96
CA LEU A 268 -4.62 5.88 -1.91
C LEU A 268 -5.95 6.24 -1.24
N LYS A 269 -6.21 5.73 -0.03
CA LYS A 269 -7.46 5.97 0.72
C LYS A 269 -7.82 7.47 0.87
N PRO A 270 -6.90 8.38 1.28
CA PRO A 270 -7.16 9.81 1.28
C PRO A 270 -7.52 10.39 -0.09
N TYR A 271 -6.89 9.91 -1.18
CA TYR A 271 -7.17 10.39 -2.53
C TYR A 271 -8.55 9.95 -3.01
N ILE A 272 -8.90 8.67 -2.82
CA ILE A 272 -10.23 8.15 -3.17
C ILE A 272 -11.30 8.89 -2.40
N PHE A 273 -11.13 9.06 -1.09
CA PHE A 273 -12.05 9.84 -0.26
C PHE A 273 -12.22 11.28 -0.78
N SER A 274 -11.12 11.96 -1.11
CA SER A 274 -11.15 13.31 -1.64
C SER A 274 -11.90 13.39 -2.99
N VAL A 275 -11.69 12.42 -3.88
CA VAL A 275 -12.34 12.38 -5.20
C VAL A 275 -13.82 12.03 -5.06
N LEU A 276 -14.17 11.03 -4.23
CA LEU A 276 -15.56 10.68 -3.91
C LEU A 276 -16.30 11.88 -3.32
N ARG A 277 -15.73 12.56 -2.32
CA ARG A 277 -16.34 13.75 -1.72
C ARG A 277 -16.57 14.85 -2.77
N ARG A 278 -15.61 15.10 -3.66
CA ARG A 278 -15.76 16.08 -4.74
C ARG A 278 -16.90 15.69 -5.68
N ILE A 279 -16.95 14.46 -6.14
CA ILE A 279 -17.94 13.97 -7.10
C ILE A 279 -19.34 13.92 -6.48
N VAL A 280 -19.46 13.43 -5.25
CA VAL A 280 -20.74 13.21 -4.56
C VAL A 280 -21.26 14.49 -3.92
N CYS A 281 -20.43 15.20 -3.15
CA CYS A 281 -20.90 16.34 -2.33
C CYS A 281 -20.77 17.68 -3.04
N GLU A 282 -19.67 17.93 -3.75
CA GLU A 282 -19.40 19.25 -4.35
C GLU A 282 -20.04 19.37 -5.75
N LYS A 283 -19.83 18.35 -6.59
CA LYS A 283 -20.32 18.33 -7.98
C LYS A 283 -21.66 17.62 -8.14
N ARG A 284 -22.07 16.82 -7.15
CA ARG A 284 -23.35 16.06 -7.15
C ARG A 284 -23.57 15.24 -8.43
N LEU A 285 -22.50 14.63 -8.94
CA LEU A 285 -22.56 13.81 -10.15
C LEU A 285 -23.11 12.40 -9.89
N LEU A 286 -23.14 12.00 -8.62
CA LEU A 286 -23.80 10.78 -8.15
C LEU A 286 -24.99 11.18 -7.29
N ASN A 287 -26.15 10.61 -7.59
CA ASN A 287 -27.39 10.89 -6.87
C ASN A 287 -27.30 10.39 -5.44
N THR A 288 -27.69 11.23 -4.49
CA THR A 288 -27.68 10.92 -3.05
C THR A 288 -29.09 10.81 -2.46
N ASN A 289 -30.10 10.63 -3.31
CA ASN A 289 -31.49 10.41 -2.89
C ASN A 289 -31.56 9.24 -1.90
N SER A 290 -32.59 9.20 -1.05
CA SER A 290 -32.71 8.20 0.02
C SER A 290 -32.37 6.79 -0.49
N PRO A 291 -31.53 6.04 0.25
CA PRO A 291 -31.19 4.70 -0.15
C PRO A 291 -32.47 3.86 -0.29
N PRO A 292 -32.50 2.87 -1.20
CA PRO A 292 -33.64 1.97 -1.32
C PRO A 292 -33.99 1.37 0.05
N PRO A 293 -35.28 1.25 0.41
CA PRO A 293 -35.66 0.60 1.65
C PRO A 293 -35.08 -0.82 1.69
N GLY A 294 -34.39 -1.16 2.78
CA GLY A 294 -33.77 -2.48 2.97
C GLY A 294 -32.30 -2.60 2.58
N THR A 295 -31.61 -1.53 2.17
CA THR A 295 -30.14 -1.58 1.99
C THR A 295 -29.46 -1.92 3.31
N LYS A 296 -28.69 -3.02 3.33
CA LYS A 296 -27.89 -3.46 4.49
C LYS A 296 -26.62 -2.63 4.71
N PHE A 297 -26.40 -1.62 3.87
CA PHE A 297 -25.16 -0.89 3.81
C PHE A 297 -25.16 0.30 4.76
N PRO A 298 -24.12 0.48 5.59
CA PRO A 298 -23.98 1.64 6.45
C PRO A 298 -23.95 2.95 5.67
N HIS A 299 -24.58 3.96 6.24
CA HIS A 299 -24.80 5.25 5.62
C HIS A 299 -23.53 6.12 5.66
N THR A 300 -22.62 5.95 4.69
CA THR A 300 -21.32 6.65 4.67
C THR A 300 -21.34 8.07 4.10
N LEU A 301 -22.47 8.47 3.50
CA LEU A 301 -22.65 9.82 2.94
C LEU A 301 -22.41 10.92 3.99
N MET A 302 -22.83 10.70 5.25
CA MET A 302 -22.64 11.67 6.32
C MET A 302 -21.15 11.95 6.59
N TYR A 303 -20.29 10.94 6.47
CA TYR A 303 -18.85 11.09 6.67
C TYR A 303 -18.19 11.83 5.50
N LEU A 304 -18.64 11.60 4.26
CA LEU A 304 -18.19 12.39 3.11
C LEU A 304 -18.57 13.86 3.26
N GLN A 305 -19.84 14.13 3.61
CA GLN A 305 -20.34 15.49 3.82
C GLN A 305 -19.60 16.20 4.96
N GLY A 306 -19.38 15.49 6.08
CA GLY A 306 -18.64 15.98 7.24
C GLY A 306 -17.13 16.04 7.05
N ASN A 307 -16.59 15.60 5.91
CA ASN A 307 -15.15 15.49 5.65
C ASN A 307 -14.42 14.64 6.72
N LEU A 308 -15.07 13.57 7.19
CA LEU A 308 -14.61 12.66 8.22
C LEU A 308 -13.93 11.43 7.59
N LEU A 309 -12.70 11.62 7.11
CA LEU A 309 -11.93 10.60 6.38
C LEU A 309 -11.79 9.28 7.16
N ILE A 310 -11.41 9.34 8.43
CA ILE A 310 -11.20 8.14 9.25
C ILE A 310 -12.51 7.39 9.49
N ASP A 311 -13.57 8.11 9.86
CA ASP A 311 -14.87 7.49 10.17
C ASP A 311 -15.52 6.89 8.91
N PHE A 312 -15.29 7.50 7.74
CA PHE A 312 -15.66 6.93 6.46
C PHE A 312 -15.03 5.55 6.26
N TRP A 313 -13.69 5.44 6.37
CA TRP A 313 -13.00 4.16 6.17
C TRP A 313 -13.27 3.16 7.30
N ARG A 314 -13.46 3.61 8.54
CA ARG A 314 -13.74 2.76 9.71
C ARG A 314 -15.00 1.92 9.51
N THR A 315 -16.00 2.48 8.84
CA THR A 315 -17.25 1.80 8.51
C THR A 315 -17.04 0.49 7.74
N PHE A 316 -15.96 0.40 6.97
CA PHE A 316 -15.63 -0.77 6.16
C PHE A 316 -14.59 -1.69 6.82
N ALA A 317 -13.87 -1.20 7.82
CA ALA A 317 -12.90 -1.98 8.57
C ALA A 317 -13.56 -2.88 9.64
N CYS A 318 -14.75 -2.52 10.14
CA CYS A 318 -15.38 -3.16 11.28
C CYS A 318 -16.28 -4.38 10.96
N TYR A 319 -16.21 -4.97 9.77
CA TYR A 319 -16.90 -6.23 9.49
C TYR A 319 -16.11 -7.41 10.09
N GLY A 320 -16.32 -7.63 11.39
CA GLY A 320 -15.68 -8.67 12.20
C GLY A 320 -15.01 -8.11 13.47
N TRP A 321 -14.87 -8.95 14.50
CA TRP A 321 -14.37 -8.55 15.83
C TRP A 321 -12.87 -8.19 15.89
N MET A 322 -12.14 -8.11 14.77
CA MET A 322 -10.66 -8.11 14.82
C MET A 322 -9.90 -7.16 13.87
N ARG A 323 -10.55 -6.38 12.99
CA ARG A 323 -9.79 -5.67 11.94
C ARG A 323 -9.66 -4.16 12.16
N THR A 324 -8.59 -3.79 12.85
CA THR A 324 -8.24 -2.38 13.11
C THR A 324 -7.14 -1.88 12.20
N GLU A 325 -6.33 -2.77 11.64
CA GLU A 325 -5.07 -2.54 10.94
C GLU A 325 -5.18 -1.57 9.77
N PRO A 326 -6.17 -1.69 8.86
CA PRO A 326 -6.24 -0.81 7.70
C PRO A 326 -6.51 0.65 8.10
N ILE A 327 -7.08 0.87 9.29
CA ILE A 327 -7.28 2.20 9.88
C ILE A 327 -6.01 2.68 10.56
N GLU A 328 -5.27 1.81 11.24
CA GLU A 328 -3.98 2.19 11.86
C GLU A 328 -2.95 2.59 10.81
N GLN A 329 -2.91 1.86 9.69
CA GLN A 329 -2.08 2.20 8.52
C GLN A 329 -2.46 3.56 7.94
N LEU A 330 -3.76 3.83 7.82
CA LEU A 330 -4.26 5.11 7.32
C LEU A 330 -3.89 6.26 8.26
N GLU A 331 -4.13 6.11 9.56
CA GLU A 331 -3.75 7.09 10.59
C GLU A 331 -2.24 7.34 10.57
N THR A 332 -1.44 6.29 10.46
CA THR A 332 0.03 6.38 10.38
C THR A 332 0.49 7.22 9.19
N VAL A 333 -0.04 6.95 7.99
CA VAL A 333 0.29 7.72 6.78
C VAL A 333 -0.19 9.16 6.90
N LEU A 334 -1.36 9.41 7.49
CA LEU A 334 -1.86 10.78 7.69
C LEU A 334 -1.01 11.58 8.67
N SER A 335 -0.55 10.96 9.76
CA SER A 335 0.39 11.56 10.70
C SER A 335 1.70 11.92 10.00
N TRP A 336 2.30 10.98 9.26
CA TRP A 336 3.53 11.25 8.51
C TRP A 336 3.35 12.33 7.44
N MET A 337 2.25 12.29 6.67
CA MET A 337 1.93 13.33 5.68
C MET A 337 1.77 14.71 6.33
N HIS A 338 1.27 14.76 7.55
CA HIS A 338 1.13 16.01 8.30
C HIS A 338 2.49 16.58 8.70
N GLU A 339 3.37 15.73 9.24
CA GLU A 339 4.72 16.09 9.68
C GLU A 339 5.61 16.52 8.50
N ASN A 340 5.41 15.91 7.32
CA ASN A 340 6.29 16.09 6.15
C ASN A 340 5.77 17.09 5.10
N LYS A 341 4.79 17.95 5.44
CA LYS A 341 4.20 18.94 4.49
C LYS A 341 5.22 19.90 3.87
N SER A 342 6.35 20.14 4.53
CA SER A 342 7.39 21.08 4.11
C SER A 342 8.51 20.45 3.27
N ARG A 343 8.59 19.10 3.18
CA ARG A 343 9.67 18.46 2.42
C ARG A 343 9.45 18.65 0.92
N LYS A 344 10.37 19.37 0.28
CA LYS A 344 10.46 19.44 -1.19
C LYS A 344 10.73 18.02 -1.69
N ARG A 345 9.75 17.45 -2.39
CA ARG A 345 9.85 16.11 -2.94
C ARG A 345 10.90 16.12 -4.04
N ALA A 346 11.95 15.31 -3.90
CA ALA A 346 12.87 15.07 -5.00
C ALA A 346 12.11 14.34 -6.13
N ALA A 347 12.26 14.77 -7.38
CA ALA A 347 11.57 14.18 -8.52
C ALA A 347 12.04 12.74 -8.86
N ASN A 348 13.12 12.26 -8.22
CA ASN A 348 13.88 11.08 -8.64
C ASN A 348 13.54 9.79 -7.86
N PHE A 349 12.41 9.74 -7.15
CA PHE A 349 12.05 8.56 -6.33
C PHE A 349 11.80 7.29 -7.14
N THR A 350 11.58 7.39 -8.46
CA THR A 350 11.37 6.22 -9.33
C THR A 350 12.56 5.27 -9.39
N ILE A 351 13.73 5.65 -8.85
CA ILE A 351 14.98 4.88 -8.92
C ILE A 351 15.48 4.46 -7.52
N CYS A 352 14.83 4.87 -6.41
CA CYS A 352 15.45 4.71 -5.08
C CYS A 352 15.60 3.24 -4.64
N CYS A 353 14.72 2.35 -5.10
CA CYS A 353 14.77 0.90 -4.87
C CYS A 353 14.53 0.15 -6.19
N PRO A 354 15.58 -0.10 -7.02
CA PRO A 354 15.42 -0.73 -8.33
C PRO A 354 15.08 -2.23 -8.24
N LYS A 355 15.16 -2.82 -7.06
CA LYS A 355 14.83 -4.22 -6.80
C LYS A 355 13.98 -4.30 -5.55
N PHE A 356 12.91 -5.10 -5.61
CA PHE A 356 12.22 -5.56 -4.42
C PHE A 356 13.03 -6.66 -3.73
N THR A 357 12.87 -6.80 -2.42
CA THR A 357 13.25 -8.06 -1.77
C THR A 357 12.26 -9.13 -2.24
N SER A 358 12.77 -10.24 -2.79
CA SER A 358 11.94 -11.37 -3.14
C SER A 358 11.24 -11.93 -1.92
N LEU A 359 9.98 -12.35 -2.10
CA LEU A 359 9.22 -12.97 -1.04
C LEU A 359 9.75 -14.38 -0.78
N SER A 360 9.89 -14.77 0.49
CA SER A 360 10.17 -16.16 0.84
C SER A 360 9.00 -17.08 0.47
N ASP A 361 9.24 -18.37 0.33
CA ASP A 361 8.17 -19.35 0.08
C ASP A 361 7.14 -19.38 1.21
N CYS A 362 7.56 -19.06 2.43
CA CYS A 362 6.65 -18.88 3.57
C CYS A 362 5.76 -17.64 3.40
N GLN A 363 6.29 -16.53 2.92
CA GLN A 363 5.50 -15.34 2.61
C GLN A 363 4.55 -15.59 1.43
N ARG A 364 4.98 -16.34 0.42
CA ARG A 364 4.17 -16.72 -0.75
C ARG A 364 3.04 -17.70 -0.40
N SER A 365 3.36 -18.79 0.30
CA SER A 365 2.41 -19.84 0.67
C SER A 365 1.29 -19.33 1.57
N ARG A 366 1.59 -18.37 2.45
CA ARG A 366 0.59 -17.73 3.31
C ARG A 366 -0.24 -16.67 2.60
N GLY A 367 0.06 -16.37 1.33
CA GLY A 367 -0.75 -15.53 0.45
C GLY A 367 -0.96 -14.10 0.93
N LEU A 368 -2.00 -13.46 0.39
CA LEU A 368 -2.48 -12.14 0.82
C LEU A 368 -3.18 -12.17 2.18
N ASP A 369 -3.60 -13.34 2.68
CA ASP A 369 -4.27 -13.49 3.99
C ASP A 369 -3.34 -13.09 5.16
N ASN A 370 -2.03 -13.13 4.93
CA ASN A 370 -0.98 -12.61 5.81
C ASN A 370 -0.85 -11.08 5.83
N LEU A 371 -1.65 -10.35 5.04
CA LEU A 371 -1.67 -8.89 5.06
C LEU A 371 -2.23 -8.33 6.38
N GLN A 372 -2.84 -9.16 7.23
CA GLN A 372 -3.45 -8.76 8.50
C GLN A 372 -2.44 -8.82 9.67
N HIS A 373 -2.44 -7.81 10.56
CA HIS A 373 -1.52 -7.77 11.71
C HIS A 373 -1.87 -8.79 12.78
N ILE A 374 -3.11 -9.26 12.84
CA ILE A 374 -3.49 -10.32 13.79
C ILE A 374 -2.63 -11.58 13.66
N HIS A 375 -2.02 -11.82 12.49
CA HIS A 375 -1.13 -12.94 12.25
C HIS A 375 0.35 -12.60 12.43
N LEU A 376 0.69 -11.32 12.67
CA LEU A 376 2.05 -10.86 12.92
C LEU A 376 2.37 -10.97 14.41
N PRO A 377 3.21 -11.96 14.81
CA PRO A 377 3.41 -12.25 16.23
C PRO A 377 4.01 -11.09 17.01
N GLY A 378 4.92 -10.32 16.41
CA GLY A 378 5.51 -9.11 17.02
C GLY A 378 4.47 -8.03 17.30
N CYS A 379 3.54 -7.82 16.36
CA CYS A 379 2.45 -6.85 16.55
C CYS A 379 1.54 -7.29 17.70
N PHE A 380 1.04 -8.52 17.61
CA PHE A 380 0.18 -9.10 18.64
C PHE A 380 0.81 -9.03 20.03
N PHE A 381 2.13 -9.30 20.13
CA PHE A 381 2.86 -9.17 21.38
C PHE A 381 2.83 -7.74 21.94
N ALA A 382 3.13 -6.72 21.13
CA ALA A 382 3.22 -5.35 21.66
C ALA A 382 1.86 -4.85 22.17
N GLN A 383 0.77 -5.14 21.44
CA GLN A 383 -0.61 -4.86 21.87
C GLN A 383 -0.99 -5.57 23.18
N ASN A 384 -0.48 -6.78 23.39
CA ASN A 384 -0.83 -7.63 24.52
C ASN A 384 0.33 -7.76 25.53
N CYS A 385 1.26 -6.81 25.55
CA CYS A 385 2.46 -6.91 26.36
C CYS A 385 2.12 -6.89 27.86
N SER A 386 2.10 -8.08 28.48
CA SER A 386 1.85 -8.27 29.92
C SER A 386 3.09 -8.69 30.69
N ALA A 387 4.16 -9.11 29.99
CA ALA A 387 5.39 -9.58 30.61
C ALA A 387 6.13 -8.49 31.39
N VAL A 388 6.03 -7.23 30.91
CA VAL A 388 6.64 -6.04 31.52
C VAL A 388 5.68 -4.85 31.42
N PRO A 389 4.66 -4.74 32.28
CA PRO A 389 3.64 -3.68 32.20
C PRO A 389 4.24 -2.27 32.28
N GLN A 390 5.30 -2.09 33.07
CA GLN A 390 6.02 -0.83 33.24
C GLN A 390 6.86 -0.40 32.03
N SER A 391 6.95 -1.24 30.97
CA SER A 391 7.68 -0.89 29.74
C SER A 391 6.99 0.19 28.90
N GLY A 392 5.70 0.47 29.17
CA GLY A 392 4.89 1.40 28.39
C GLY A 392 4.48 0.86 27.01
N VAL A 393 4.98 -0.30 26.57
CA VAL A 393 4.74 -0.86 25.23
C VAL A 393 3.25 -1.06 24.95
N LYS A 394 2.52 -1.66 25.88
CA LYS A 394 1.07 -1.86 25.74
C LYS A 394 0.31 -0.53 25.66
N ILE A 395 0.74 0.47 26.44
CA ILE A 395 0.08 1.79 26.53
C ILE A 395 0.34 2.62 25.28
N ALA A 396 1.57 2.58 24.77
CA ALA A 396 1.96 3.31 23.57
C ALA A 396 1.08 2.94 22.37
N GLY A 397 0.74 1.66 22.23
CA GLY A 397 -0.18 1.14 21.22
C GLY A 397 0.26 1.38 19.77
N PHE A 398 -0.25 0.60 18.81
CA PHE A 398 0.08 0.85 17.40
C PHE A 398 -0.55 2.11 16.84
N ARG A 399 -1.66 2.55 17.41
CA ARG A 399 -2.32 3.83 17.07
C ARG A 399 -1.69 5.06 17.72
N GLY A 400 -0.70 4.87 18.58
CA GLY A 400 -0.02 5.95 19.28
C GLY A 400 1.42 6.11 18.82
N GLU A 401 2.36 5.94 19.74
CA GLU A 401 3.75 6.34 19.52
C GLU A 401 4.48 5.47 18.48
N PHE A 402 4.01 4.25 18.22
CA PHE A 402 4.65 3.34 17.27
C PHE A 402 4.38 3.65 15.80
N GLN A 403 3.39 4.49 15.48
CA GLN A 403 3.03 4.83 14.09
C GLN A 403 4.23 5.31 13.26
N ARG A 404 5.06 6.19 13.85
CA ARG A 404 6.23 6.78 13.17
C ARG A 404 7.27 5.75 12.70
N PHE A 405 7.27 4.57 13.31
CA PHE A 405 8.18 3.48 12.97
C PHE A 405 7.63 2.55 11.88
N GLY A 406 6.43 2.85 11.34
CA GLY A 406 5.83 2.09 10.26
C GLY A 406 5.49 0.65 10.61
N VAL A 407 5.42 0.29 11.90
CA VAL A 407 5.23 -1.10 12.34
C VAL A 407 3.92 -1.73 11.85
N SER A 408 2.94 -0.89 11.51
CA SER A 408 1.71 -1.30 10.84
C SER A 408 1.89 -1.73 9.37
N PHE A 409 3.09 -1.63 8.81
CA PHE A 409 3.36 -1.98 7.41
C PHE A 409 4.27 -3.20 7.29
N TRP A 410 5.13 -3.46 8.28
CA TRP A 410 6.15 -4.49 8.22
C TRP A 410 5.56 -5.90 8.17
N ASP A 411 6.17 -6.75 7.35
CA ASP A 411 5.89 -8.18 7.39
C ASP A 411 6.66 -8.88 8.54
N ASN A 412 6.37 -10.16 8.76
CA ASN A 412 6.98 -10.90 9.85
C ASN A 412 8.50 -11.02 9.71
N GLU A 413 9.02 -11.13 8.49
CA GLU A 413 10.46 -11.24 8.27
C GLU A 413 11.16 -9.93 8.60
N ARG A 414 10.59 -8.80 8.16
CA ARG A 414 11.09 -7.49 8.56
C ARG A 414 11.00 -7.28 10.06
N MET A 415 9.92 -7.73 10.72
CA MET A 415 9.81 -7.66 12.18
C MET A 415 10.88 -8.50 12.89
N LEU A 416 11.09 -9.74 12.47
CA LEU A 416 12.17 -10.61 12.99
C LEU A 416 13.53 -9.95 12.77
N TRP A 417 13.75 -9.44 11.57
CA TRP A 417 15.00 -8.76 11.21
C TRP A 417 15.23 -7.54 12.10
N LEU A 418 14.25 -6.65 12.26
CA LEU A 418 14.29 -5.49 13.15
C LEU A 418 14.41 -5.84 14.64
N GLY A 419 14.28 -7.12 15.03
CA GLY A 419 14.19 -7.54 16.42
C GLY A 419 12.86 -7.16 17.08
N LEU A 420 11.85 -6.81 16.29
CA LEU A 420 10.48 -6.52 16.76
C LEU A 420 9.60 -7.76 16.85
N ALA A 421 10.13 -8.91 16.42
CA ALA A 421 9.63 -10.24 16.70
C ALA A 421 10.81 -11.18 17.00
N LEU A 422 10.54 -12.33 17.62
CA LEU A 422 11.51 -13.40 17.82
C LEU A 422 10.95 -14.71 17.24
N PRO A 423 11.80 -15.66 16.78
CA PRO A 423 11.32 -16.96 16.28
C PRO A 423 10.55 -17.77 17.32
N ARG A 424 10.87 -17.56 18.61
CA ARG A 424 10.21 -18.14 19.77
C ARG A 424 9.81 -17.00 20.69
N MET A 425 8.53 -16.96 21.07
CA MET A 425 7.96 -15.93 21.93
C MET A 425 7.03 -16.53 23.00
N ASP A 426 7.02 -17.85 23.12
CA ASP A 426 6.29 -18.58 24.14
C ASP A 426 6.97 -18.40 25.51
N ARG A 427 8.29 -18.20 25.55
CA ARG A 427 9.03 -18.11 26.80
C ARG A 427 8.94 -16.72 27.42
N TYR A 428 8.79 -16.67 28.74
CA TYR A 428 8.73 -15.41 29.49
C TYR A 428 9.97 -14.52 29.28
N LEU A 429 11.17 -15.12 29.22
CA LEU A 429 12.41 -14.39 28.98
C LEU A 429 12.46 -13.72 27.60
N GLU A 430 11.96 -14.40 26.57
CA GLU A 430 11.87 -13.86 25.20
C GLU A 430 10.84 -12.73 25.14
N ARG A 431 9.69 -12.88 25.81
CA ARG A 431 8.70 -11.81 25.96
C ARG A 431 9.26 -10.60 26.69
N LYS A 432 10.09 -10.80 27.72
CA LYS A 432 10.78 -9.71 28.43
C LYS A 432 11.80 -9.00 27.53
N ASP A 433 12.59 -9.76 26.76
CA ASP A 433 13.53 -9.21 25.77
C ASP A 433 12.78 -8.40 24.70
N LEU A 434 11.66 -8.93 24.22
CA LEU A 434 10.87 -8.26 23.21
C LEU A 434 10.25 -6.95 23.74
N ALA A 435 9.72 -6.94 24.98
CA ALA A 435 9.27 -5.69 25.62
C ALA A 435 10.40 -4.65 25.71
N PHE A 436 11.62 -5.10 25.99
CA PHE A 436 12.80 -4.25 26.03
C PHE A 436 13.10 -3.63 24.67
N ARG A 437 13.08 -4.43 23.61
CA ARG A 437 13.28 -3.98 22.22
C ARG A 437 12.24 -2.96 21.80
N TRP A 438 10.95 -3.26 21.97
CA TRP A 438 9.85 -2.33 21.69
C TRP A 438 9.94 -1.02 22.49
N SER A 439 10.33 -1.07 23.77
CA SER A 439 10.54 0.16 24.56
C SER A 439 11.69 1.04 24.03
N SER A 440 12.66 0.47 23.31
CA SER A 440 13.76 1.23 22.69
C SER A 440 13.24 2.22 21.66
N LEU A 441 12.26 1.79 20.86
CA LEU A 441 11.61 2.65 19.89
C LEU A 441 11.03 3.89 20.58
N LEU A 442 10.26 3.71 21.65
CA LEU A 442 9.66 4.81 22.41
C LEU A 442 10.70 5.78 22.98
N LEU A 443 11.78 5.24 23.54
CA LEU A 443 12.85 6.07 24.11
C LEU A 443 13.64 6.84 23.06
N SER A 444 13.88 6.25 21.89
CA SER A 444 14.54 6.94 20.77
C SER A 444 13.70 8.12 20.27
N ALA A 445 12.39 7.93 20.13
CA ALA A 445 11.45 8.96 19.70
C ALA A 445 11.42 10.19 20.62
N ASN A 446 11.54 9.99 21.94
CA ASN A 446 11.51 11.07 22.92
C ASN A 446 12.78 11.95 22.91
N ARG A 447 13.92 11.41 22.48
CA ARG A 447 15.16 12.18 22.33
C ARG A 447 15.08 13.17 21.18
N ASP A 448 14.32 12.84 20.14
CA ASP A 448 14.12 13.73 18.98
C ASP A 448 12.98 14.74 19.24
N ALA A 449 11.92 14.32 19.93
CA ALA A 449 10.77 15.16 20.24
C ALA A 449 11.09 16.34 21.19
N THR A 450 12.07 16.18 22.09
CA THR A 450 12.50 17.24 23.02
C THR A 450 13.12 18.46 22.32
N LYS A 451 13.41 18.37 21.01
CA LYS A 451 13.85 19.51 20.18
C LYS A 451 12.70 20.23 19.45
N SER A 452 11.48 19.68 19.46
CA SER A 452 10.33 20.17 18.70
C SER A 452 9.16 20.48 19.63
N THR A 453 9.29 21.53 20.45
CA THR A 453 8.19 22.04 21.29
C THR A 453 7.14 22.75 20.44
N GLY A 454 6.25 22.00 19.80
CA GLY A 454 5.08 22.51 19.08
C GLY A 454 3.83 21.73 19.48
N LYS A 455 2.82 22.44 20.02
CA LYS A 455 1.52 21.89 20.42
C LYS A 455 0.90 21.02 19.31
N THR A 456 0.61 19.77 19.62
CA THR A 456 -0.15 18.83 18.79
C THR A 456 -1.62 19.26 18.73
N ASN A 457 -1.96 20.14 17.80
CA ASN A 457 -3.35 20.38 17.42
C ASN A 457 -3.86 19.13 16.68
N GLY A 458 -5.02 18.60 17.10
CA GLY A 458 -5.65 17.43 16.48
C GLY A 458 -5.69 17.52 14.94
N LEU A 459 -5.48 16.39 14.28
CA LEU A 459 -5.35 16.23 12.82
C LEU A 459 -6.60 16.73 12.06
N ARG A 460 -6.74 18.05 11.88
CA ARG A 460 -7.66 18.63 10.90
C ARG A 460 -7.00 18.56 9.53
N PHE A 461 -7.45 17.61 8.71
CA PHE A 461 -7.03 17.50 7.32
C PHE A 461 -7.44 18.78 6.57
N ARG A 462 -6.47 19.66 6.27
CA ARG A 462 -6.72 20.89 5.49
C ARG A 462 -6.80 20.51 4.01
N ASN A 463 -8.03 20.57 3.51
CA ASN A 463 -8.40 20.24 2.14
C ASN A 463 -7.97 21.35 1.16
N LYS A 464 -6.69 21.35 0.79
CA LYS A 464 -6.20 22.14 -0.35
C LYS A 464 -5.45 21.22 -1.32
N THR A 465 -6.09 20.13 -1.74
CA THR A 465 -5.84 19.64 -3.09
C THR A 465 -6.34 20.75 -4.01
N LYS A 466 -5.43 21.62 -4.45
CA LYS A 466 -5.73 22.51 -5.58
C LYS A 466 -6.28 21.60 -6.69
N PRO A 467 -7.34 22.01 -7.43
CA PRO A 467 -7.64 21.34 -8.68
C PRO A 467 -6.33 21.18 -9.44
N ILE A 468 -6.07 19.97 -9.96
CA ILE A 468 -4.95 19.78 -10.87
C ILE A 468 -5.20 20.80 -11.97
N SER A 469 -4.38 21.84 -12.03
CA SER A 469 -4.50 22.88 -13.02
C SER A 469 -4.38 22.20 -14.37
N ILE A 470 -5.51 22.09 -15.06
CA ILE A 470 -5.58 21.61 -16.43
C ILE A 470 -4.74 22.62 -17.20
N GLY A 471 -3.52 22.22 -17.54
CA GLY A 471 -2.64 23.05 -18.33
C GLY A 471 -3.25 23.21 -19.71
N ASN A 472 -4.09 24.23 -19.89
CA ASN A 472 -4.36 24.81 -21.19
C ASN A 472 -3.12 25.61 -21.60
N LYS A 473 -1.98 24.93 -21.76
CA LYS A 473 -0.97 25.42 -22.70
C LYS A 473 -1.33 24.81 -24.05
N VAL A 474 -2.41 25.33 -24.62
CA VAL A 474 -2.54 25.31 -26.07
C VAL A 474 -1.40 26.19 -26.55
N LEU A 475 -0.42 25.57 -27.22
CA LEU A 475 0.50 26.28 -28.10
C LEU A 475 -0.35 26.82 -29.26
N THR A 476 -1.02 27.95 -29.06
CA THR A 476 -1.51 28.76 -30.18
C THR A 476 -0.33 29.56 -30.70
N HIS A 477 0.47 28.93 -31.56
CA HIS A 477 1.26 29.70 -32.51
C HIS A 477 0.30 30.28 -33.55
N GLY A 478 0.05 31.59 -33.41
CA GLY A 478 -0.16 32.56 -34.48
C GLY A 478 -1.32 32.33 -35.45
N THR A 479 -2.40 33.08 -35.24
CA THR A 479 -2.94 33.99 -36.27
C THR A 479 -3.90 35.01 -35.62
N SER A 480 -3.55 36.29 -35.80
CA SER A 480 -4.42 37.44 -36.07
C SER A 480 -5.59 37.78 -35.13
N GLU A 481 -5.37 38.83 -34.34
CA GLU A 481 -6.12 40.10 -34.32
C GLU A 481 -7.67 40.17 -34.34
N VAL A 482 -8.15 41.03 -33.43
CA VAL A 482 -9.39 41.84 -33.47
C VAL A 482 -10.69 41.19 -32.97
N CYS A 483 -11.06 41.44 -31.71
CA CYS A 483 -12.20 42.29 -31.36
C CYS A 483 -12.39 42.47 -29.85
N LYS A 484 -12.89 43.66 -29.52
CA LYS A 484 -13.09 44.25 -28.19
C LYS A 484 -14.40 43.81 -27.53
N ALA A 485 -14.40 44.00 -26.21
CA ALA A 485 -15.48 44.56 -25.38
C ALA A 485 -16.73 43.72 -25.01
N ILE A 486 -16.87 43.58 -23.68
CA ILE A 486 -18.10 43.72 -22.88
C ILE A 486 -19.24 42.74 -23.18
N SER A 487 -19.40 41.74 -22.30
CA SER A 487 -20.60 41.47 -21.47
C SER A 487 -20.29 40.32 -20.51
#